data_AF-A0A1J6KEL7-F1
#
_entry.id   AF-A0A1J6KEL7-F1
#
_cell.length_a   1.000
_cell.length_b   1.000
_cell.length_c   1.000
_cell.angle_alpha   90.00
_cell.angle_beta   90.00
_cell.angle_gamma   90.00
#
_symmetry.space_group_name_H-M   'P 1'
#
loop_
_entity.id
_entity.type
_entity.pdbx_description
1 polymer ?
#
loop_
_entity_poly.entity_id
_entity_poly.type
_entity_poly.pdbx_seq_one_letter_code
_entity_poly.pdbx_strand_id
1 'polypeptide(L)'
;LEFVALDISGENYLSWVLDAEIHLVAKGLGDIITQGNEASSQDNAKTIIFLRHHLDEGLKVEFLTVKDLLELWTGMKETYDNLKDKILPRAR
;
A
#
# COMPACT_ATOMS: atom_id res chain seq x y z
N LEU A 1 11.40 -2.34 -10.51
CA LEU A 1 11.06 -3.73 -10.15
C LEU A 1 9.55 -3.84 -10.24
N GLU A 2 9.07 -4.58 -11.23
CA GLU A 2 7.69 -5.07 -11.22
C GLU A 2 7.63 -6.24 -10.25
N PHE A 3 6.70 -6.18 -9.30
CA PHE A 3 6.33 -7.27 -8.41
C PHE A 3 4.83 -7.48 -8.52
N VAL A 4 4.35 -8.57 -7.93
CA VAL A 4 2.95 -8.98 -8.03
C VAL A 4 2.07 -7.90 -7.42
N ALA A 5 1.02 -7.48 -8.13
CA ALA A 5 0.05 -6.52 -7.62
C ALA A 5 -0.70 -7.06 -6.39
N LEU A 6 -1.18 -6.17 -5.52
CA LEU A 6 -1.98 -6.56 -4.36
C LEU A 6 -3.28 -7.17 -4.86
N ASP A 7 -3.50 -8.44 -4.52
CA ASP A 7 -4.70 -9.16 -4.88
C ASP A 7 -5.89 -8.65 -4.08
N ILE A 8 -7.08 -8.66 -4.69
CA ILE A 8 -8.32 -8.22 -4.04
C ILE A 8 -8.64 -9.02 -2.77
N SER A 9 -8.24 -10.30 -2.71
CA SER A 9 -8.38 -11.14 -1.51
C SER A 9 -7.45 -10.72 -0.37
N GLY A 10 -6.37 -9.98 -0.66
CA GLY A 10 -5.35 -9.62 0.32
C GLY A 10 -4.40 -10.75 0.72
N GLU A 11 -4.47 -11.93 0.09
CA GLU A 11 -3.61 -13.08 0.45
C GLU A 11 -2.11 -12.77 0.35
N ASN A 12 -1.72 -11.93 -0.62
CA ASN A 12 -0.33 -11.53 -0.81
C ASN A 12 0.04 -10.22 -0.11
N TYR A 13 -0.80 -9.67 0.78
CA TYR A 13 -0.62 -8.34 1.39
C TYR A 13 0.76 -8.15 2.04
N LEU A 14 1.23 -9.12 2.83
CA LEU A 14 2.53 -8.99 3.51
C LEU A 14 3.72 -8.97 2.54
N SER A 15 3.68 -9.80 1.48
CA SER A 15 4.72 -9.79 0.44
C SER A 15 4.68 -8.48 -0.33
N TRP A 16 3.49 -8.01 -0.68
CA TRP A 16 3.28 -6.78 -1.41
C TRP A 16 3.79 -5.55 -0.65
N VAL A 17 3.51 -5.45 0.65
CA VAL A 17 4.02 -4.36 1.51
C VAL A 17 5.54 -4.34 1.50
N LEU A 18 6.17 -5.50 1.70
CA LEU A 18 7.63 -5.60 1.73
C LEU A 18 8.25 -5.16 0.39
N ASP A 19 7.70 -5.64 -0.72
CA ASP A 19 8.19 -5.28 -2.07
C ASP A 19 7.99 -3.78 -2.36
N ALA A 20 6.85 -3.21 -1.95
CA ALA A 20 6.56 -1.79 -2.10
C ALA A 20 7.53 -0.92 -1.28
N GLU A 21 7.77 -1.25 -0.01
CA GLU A 21 8.70 -0.54 0.88
C GLU A 21 10.13 -0.56 0.31
N ILE A 22 10.62 -1.74 -0.08
CA ILE A 22 11.96 -1.88 -0.68
C ILE A 22 12.08 -1.05 -1.95
N HIS A 23 11.05 -1.06 -2.80
CA HIS A 23 11.04 -0.29 -4.04
C HIS A 23 11.09 1.21 -3.78
N LEU A 24 10.32 1.71 -2.80
CA LEU A 24 10.33 3.12 -2.41
C LEU A 24 11.70 3.51 -1.86
N VAL A 25 12.29 2.71 -0.96
CA VAL A 25 13.65 2.93 -0.45
C VAL A 25 14.67 3.00 -1.59
N ALA A 26 14.63 2.07 -2.54
CA ALA A 26 15.52 2.05 -3.70
C ALA A 26 15.37 3.29 -4.60
N LYS A 27 14.22 3.96 -4.57
CA LYS A 27 13.96 5.21 -5.28
C LYS A 27 14.25 6.47 -4.47
N GLY A 28 14.74 6.34 -3.23
CA GLY A 28 14.90 7.47 -2.31
C GLY A 28 13.58 8.03 -1.79
N LEU A 29 12.52 7.23 -1.81
CA LEU A 29 11.15 7.58 -1.41
C LEU A 29 10.70 6.82 -0.14
N GLY A 30 11.61 6.13 0.55
CA GLY A 30 11.28 5.26 1.68
C GLY A 30 10.64 5.99 2.86
N ASP A 31 11.04 7.23 3.12
CA ASP A 31 10.54 8.00 4.26
C ASP A 31 9.13 8.58 4.04
N ILE A 32 8.62 8.56 2.81
CA ILE A 32 7.35 9.20 2.42
C ILE A 32 6.14 8.49 3.04
N ILE A 33 6.23 7.18 3.30
CA ILE A 33 5.16 6.42 3.98
C ILE A 33 5.16 6.61 5.50
N THR A 34 6.08 7.40 6.07
CA THR A 34 6.11 7.71 7.50
C THR A 34 5.24 8.92 7.84
N GLN A 35 4.61 8.89 9.02
CA GLN A 35 3.80 9.99 9.51
C GLN A 35 4.68 11.21 9.80
N GLY A 36 4.28 12.38 9.28
CA GLY A 36 5.04 13.62 9.45
C GLY A 36 6.19 13.79 8.46
N ASN A 37 6.20 13.03 7.35
CA ASN A 37 7.16 13.23 6.28
C ASN A 37 7.02 14.64 5.67
N GLU A 38 8.15 15.21 5.23
CA GLU A 38 8.21 16.50 4.53
C GLU A 38 8.32 16.30 3.01
N ALA A 39 7.74 15.21 2.48
CA ALA A 39 7.88 14.90 1.06
C ALA A 39 7.25 15.98 0.18
N SER A 40 7.91 16.25 -0.94
CA SER A 40 7.37 17.19 -1.92
C SER A 40 6.04 16.67 -2.49
N SER A 41 5.16 17.59 -2.91
CA SER A 41 3.92 17.23 -3.61
C SER A 41 4.17 16.35 -4.84
N GLN A 42 5.31 16.54 -5.50
CA GLN A 42 5.74 15.72 -6.63
C GLN A 42 6.07 14.28 -6.21
N ASP A 43 6.81 14.10 -5.11
CA ASP A 43 7.22 12.77 -4.66
C ASP A 43 6.04 12.02 -4.02
N ASN A 44 5.12 12.74 -3.38
CA ASN A 44 3.82 12.20 -2.99
C ASN A 44 3.03 11.69 -4.21
N ALA A 45 2.90 12.49 -5.26
CA ALA A 45 2.20 12.07 -6.47
C ALA A 45 2.84 10.85 -7.14
N LYS A 46 4.18 10.80 -7.23
CA LYS A 46 4.91 9.63 -7.74
C LYS A 46 4.63 8.37 -6.93
N THR A 47 4.62 8.49 -5.61
CA THR A 47 4.36 7.37 -4.69
C THR A 47 2.92 6.86 -4.83
N ILE A 48 1.94 7.76 -4.89
CA ILE A 48 0.53 7.39 -5.10
C ILE A 48 0.33 6.68 -6.44
N ILE A 49 0.91 7.20 -7.52
CA ILE A 49 0.83 6.57 -8.85
C ILE A 49 1.47 5.18 -8.81
N PHE A 50 2.63 5.05 -8.16
CA PHE A 50 3.32 3.78 -8.01
C PHE A 50 2.48 2.75 -7.24
N LEU A 51 1.92 3.12 -6.08
CA LEU A 51 1.07 2.22 -5.29
C LEU A 51 -0.15 1.78 -6.08
N ARG A 52 -0.89 2.74 -6.68
CA ARG A 52 -2.08 2.45 -7.50
C ARG A 52 -1.77 1.53 -8.68
N HIS A 53 -0.61 1.68 -9.31
CA HIS A 53 -0.23 0.82 -10.43
C HIS A 53 -0.10 -0.65 -10.02
N HIS A 54 0.31 -0.90 -8.77
CA HIS A 54 0.51 -2.24 -8.21
C HIS A 54 -0.70 -2.72 -7.39
N LEU A 55 -1.90 -2.22 -7.65
CA LEU A 55 -3.15 -2.76 -7.10
C LEU A 55 -3.88 -3.58 -8.16
N ASP A 56 -4.64 -4.58 -7.71
CA ASP A 56 -5.68 -5.19 -8.55
C ASP A 56 -6.70 -4.14 -9.03
N GLU A 57 -7.30 -4.36 -10.19
CA GLU A 57 -8.29 -3.45 -10.79
C GLU A 57 -9.49 -3.19 -9.86
N GLY A 58 -9.95 -4.19 -9.10
CA GLY A 58 -11.03 -4.01 -8.13
C GLY A 58 -10.65 -3.02 -7.02
N LEU A 59 -9.41 -3.09 -6.54
CA LEU A 59 -8.88 -2.17 -5.53
C LEU A 59 -8.60 -0.78 -6.09
N LYS A 60 -8.20 -0.66 -7.36
CA LYS A 60 -8.05 0.65 -8.02
C LYS A 60 -9.36 1.43 -8.03
N VAL A 61 -10.50 0.74 -8.18
CA VAL A 61 -11.82 1.37 -8.12
C VAL A 61 -12.14 1.81 -6.69
N GLU A 62 -11.86 0.97 -5.69
CA GLU A 62 -12.10 1.27 -4.28
C GLU A 62 -11.31 2.49 -3.81
N PHE A 63 -10.04 2.60 -4.22
CA PHE A 63 -9.14 3.68 -3.83
C PHE A 63 -9.06 4.83 -4.85
N LEU A 64 -9.95 4.86 -5.85
CA LEU A 64 -9.86 5.81 -6.97
C LEU A 64 -9.87 7.28 -6.50
N THR A 65 -10.67 7.58 -5.48
CA THR A 65 -10.90 8.94 -4.96
C THR A 65 -9.85 9.41 -3.96
N VAL A 66 -9.01 8.50 -3.43
CA VAL A 66 -8.05 8.80 -2.36
C VAL A 66 -6.83 9.52 -2.92
N LYS A 67 -6.76 10.85 -2.70
CA LYS A 67 -5.68 11.70 -3.22
C LYS A 67 -4.53 11.89 -2.24
N ASP A 68 -4.72 11.47 -1.00
CA ASP A 68 -3.71 11.56 0.05
C ASP A 68 -2.97 10.22 0.19
N LEU A 69 -1.64 10.28 0.28
CA LEU A 69 -0.81 9.08 0.38
C LEU A 69 -1.01 8.36 1.71
N LEU A 70 -1.12 9.11 2.80
CA LEU A 70 -1.24 8.54 4.14
C LEU A 70 -2.61 7.89 4.30
N GLU A 71 -3.66 8.51 3.76
CA GLU A 71 -5.00 7.92 3.69
C GLU A 71 -4.99 6.62 2.87
N LEU A 72 -4.34 6.60 1.71
CA LEU A 72 -4.22 5.39 0.88
C LEU A 72 -3.49 4.27 1.63
N TRP A 73 -2.31 4.57 2.16
CA TRP A 73 -1.48 3.59 2.86
C TRP A 73 -2.13 3.05 4.13
N THR A 74 -2.72 3.94 4.93
CA THR A 74 -3.39 3.57 6.18
C THR A 74 -4.67 2.78 5.91
N GLY A 75 -5.48 3.19 4.93
CA GLY A 75 -6.70 2.48 4.54
C GLY A 75 -6.40 1.05 4.08
N MET A 76 -5.34 0.85 3.31
CA MET A 76 -4.88 -0.50 2.95
C MET A 76 -4.47 -1.30 4.18
N LYS A 77 -3.69 -0.70 5.09
CA LYS A 77 -3.25 -1.35 6.31
C LYS A 77 -4.40 -1.77 7.21
N GLU A 78 -5.36 -0.88 7.44
CA GLU A 78 -6.56 -1.19 8.23
C GLU A 78 -7.39 -2.29 7.57
N THR A 79 -7.64 -2.23 6.27
CA THR A 79 -8.44 -3.24 5.55
C THR A 79 -7.83 -4.63 5.68
N TYR A 80 -6.51 -4.76 5.48
CA TYR A 80 -5.86 -6.08 5.43
C TYR A 80 -5.36 -6.59 6.78
N ASP A 81 -5.01 -5.72 7.73
CA ASP A 81 -4.76 -6.14 9.11
C ASP A 81 -6.04 -6.69 9.75
N ASN A 82 -7.19 -6.06 9.49
CA ASN A 82 -8.50 -6.58 9.92
C ASN A 82 -8.86 -7.92 9.24
N LEU A 83 -8.42 -8.12 7.99
CA LEU A 83 -8.63 -9.37 7.27
C LEU A 83 -7.81 -10.51 7.89
N LYS A 84 -6.57 -10.22 8.32
CA LYS A 84 -5.70 -11.16 9.04
C LYS A 84 -6.32 -11.63 10.35
N ASP A 85 -6.94 -10.72 11.11
CA ASP A 85 -7.67 -11.03 12.34
C ASP A 85 -8.92 -11.89 12.11
N LYS A 86 -9.53 -11.80 10.91
CA LYS A 86 -10.69 -12.62 10.53
C LYS A 86 -10.29 -13.99 9.98
N ILE A 87 -9.16 -14.09 9.28
CA ILE A 87 -8.70 -15.32 8.61
C ILE A 87 -7.94 -16.24 9.58
N LEU A 88 -7.23 -15.69 10.56
CA LEU A 88 -6.63 -16.50 11.62
C LEU A 88 -7.72 -16.91 12.62
N PRO A 89 -8.11 -18.20 12.71
CA PRO A 89 -8.84 -18.64 13.88
C PRO A 89 -7.92 -18.40 15.07
N ARG A 90 -8.43 -17.73 16.12
CA ARG A 90 -7.73 -17.69 17.41
C ARG A 90 -7.31 -19.12 17.73
N ALA A 91 -6.01 -19.38 17.74
CA ALA A 91 -5.48 -20.66 18.17
C ALA A 91 -6.09 -20.94 19.56
N ARG A 92 -6.89 -22.01 19.63
CA ARG A 92 -7.49 -22.53 20.86
C ARG A 92 -6.86 -23.87 21.15
#